data_AF-A0A7R9VJA6-F1
#
_entry.id   AF-A0A7R9VJA6-F1
#
_cell.length_a   1.000
_cell.length_b   1.000
_cell.length_c   1.000
_cell.angle_alpha   90.00
_cell.angle_beta   90.00
_cell.angle_gamma   90.00
#
_symmetry.space_group_name_H-M   'P 1'
#
loop_
_entity.id
_entity.type
_entity.pdbx_description
1 polymer ?
#
loop_
_entity_poly.entity_id
_entity_poly.type
_entity_poly.pdbx_seq_one_letter_code
_entity_poly.pdbx_strand_id
1 'polypeptide(L)'
;SEEDKAKKADKKKAAAGPPVAPPSVSTSLLLLRGAVAGVLGCPIGSSSSAGTAEGEDDTTPSLFQPSYLKDGYPSGKFSVPLGKKLGSGCQLDLPEDDAGRDEVLDAIERAANRLREEDAEIRVWTMGSKEEAVTKYGECFLDGGQKKAKKKKKKKKPKKEGEEEEKPPQEESITLAYIDGVVLACPPGPVYSSAGQIPGKIKLERGGQLSALTGGKKARKADVTIKFKVEMEEGKSEGEAAAPGGEGVEMSKV
;
A
#
# COMPACT_ATOMS: atom_id res chain seq x y z
N SER A 1 47.29 0.74 31.00
CA SER A 1 46.41 1.88 31.30
C SER A 1 45.01 1.55 30.83
N GLU A 2 44.12 1.32 31.79
CA GLU A 2 42.74 0.83 31.64
C GLU A 2 41.74 1.94 31.28
N GLU A 3 42.21 3.15 30.97
CA GLU A 3 41.36 4.34 30.78
C GLU A 3 40.94 4.63 29.33
N ASP A 4 41.44 3.90 28.33
CA ASP A 4 41.15 4.20 26.91
C ASP A 4 40.01 3.36 26.28
N LYS A 5 39.34 2.49 27.05
CA LYS A 5 38.22 1.66 26.54
C LYS A 5 36.83 2.13 26.94
N ALA A 6 36.69 3.22 27.70
CA ALA A 6 35.41 3.65 28.28
C ALA A 6 34.68 4.78 27.52
N LYS A 7 35.13 5.19 26.32
CA LYS A 7 34.51 6.31 25.55
C LYS A 7 33.97 5.95 24.16
N LYS A 8 33.61 4.68 23.92
CA LYS A 8 32.97 4.23 22.66
C LYS A 8 31.61 3.55 22.84
N ALA A 9 30.97 3.75 23.99
CA ALA A 9 29.55 3.49 24.19
C ALA A 9 28.80 4.84 24.21
N ASP A 10 27.54 4.85 23.79
CA ASP A 10 26.66 6.03 23.77
C ASP A 10 26.84 7.05 22.65
N LYS A 11 26.68 6.58 21.41
CA LYS A 11 25.80 7.28 20.47
C LYS A 11 25.05 6.30 19.59
N LYS A 12 24.25 5.44 20.23
CA LYS A 12 23.20 4.69 19.54
C LYS A 12 22.13 5.70 19.15
N LYS A 13 22.36 6.38 18.01
CA LYS A 13 21.39 7.25 17.33
C LYS A 13 20.09 6.46 17.34
N ALA A 14 19.07 6.94 18.05
CA ALA A 14 17.73 6.39 17.96
C ALA A 14 17.47 6.19 16.47
N ALA A 15 17.26 4.94 16.05
CA ALA A 15 16.95 4.65 14.67
C ALA A 15 15.69 5.44 14.39
N ALA A 16 15.84 6.61 13.76
CA ALA A 16 14.73 7.37 13.24
C ALA A 16 13.92 6.35 12.45
N GLY A 17 12.64 6.24 12.77
CA GLY A 17 11.75 5.32 12.06
C GLY A 17 11.90 5.53 10.54
N PRO A 18 11.48 4.55 9.73
CA PRO A 18 11.42 4.77 8.29
C PRO A 18 10.73 6.11 8.04
N PRO A 19 11.31 6.98 7.20
CA PRO A 19 10.76 8.31 7.01
C PRO A 19 9.33 8.20 6.51
N VAL A 20 8.50 9.09 7.04
CA VAL A 20 7.08 9.15 6.72
C VAL A 20 6.95 9.58 5.26
N ALA A 21 6.17 8.82 4.48
CA ALA A 21 5.93 9.17 3.09
C ALA A 21 5.18 10.52 2.99
N PRO A 22 5.57 11.42 2.05
CA PRO A 22 4.87 12.68 1.87
C PRO A 22 3.43 12.45 1.37
N PRO A 23 2.52 13.42 1.58
CA PRO A 23 1.11 13.30 1.19
C PRO A 23 0.90 12.96 -0.29
N SER A 24 1.70 13.54 -1.20
CA SER A 24 1.63 13.21 -2.63
C SER A 24 1.90 11.73 -2.93
N VAL A 25 2.85 11.12 -2.24
CA VAL A 25 3.22 9.70 -2.43
C VAL A 25 2.16 8.78 -1.86
N SER A 26 1.72 9.03 -0.62
CA SER A 26 0.69 8.21 0.03
C SER A 26 -0.64 8.27 -0.72
N THR A 27 -1.04 9.47 -1.18
CA THR A 27 -2.27 9.66 -1.96
C THR A 27 -2.17 8.99 -3.33
N SER A 28 -1.05 9.17 -4.03
CA SER A 28 -0.84 8.51 -5.33
C SER A 28 -0.88 6.99 -5.21
N LEU A 29 -0.36 6.42 -4.11
CA LEU A 29 -0.45 4.99 -3.84
C LEU A 29 -1.90 4.51 -3.72
N LEU A 30 -2.78 5.28 -3.05
CA LEU A 30 -4.21 4.94 -2.95
C LEU A 30 -4.86 4.90 -4.33
N LEU A 31 -4.66 5.95 -5.13
CA LEU A 31 -5.21 6.04 -6.48
C LEU A 31 -4.70 4.92 -7.38
N LEU A 32 -3.41 4.60 -7.31
CA LEU A 32 -2.81 3.52 -8.11
C LEU A 32 -3.31 2.14 -7.68
N ARG A 33 -3.58 1.90 -6.39
CA ARG A 33 -4.24 0.65 -5.96
C ARG A 33 -5.64 0.54 -6.56
N GLY A 34 -6.45 1.59 -6.43
CA GLY A 34 -7.79 1.62 -7.03
C GLY A 34 -7.76 1.45 -8.55
N ALA A 35 -6.82 2.12 -9.23
CA ALA A 35 -6.64 2.02 -10.68
C ALA A 35 -6.24 0.60 -11.12
N VAL A 36 -5.33 -0.06 -10.39
CA VAL A 36 -4.98 -1.47 -10.65
C VAL A 36 -6.22 -2.36 -10.51
N ALA A 37 -6.98 -2.20 -9.43
CA ALA A 37 -8.20 -2.97 -9.19
C ALA A 37 -9.25 -2.77 -10.30
N GLY A 38 -9.49 -1.51 -10.68
CA GLY A 38 -10.49 -1.14 -11.69
C GLY A 38 -10.10 -1.56 -13.10
N VAL A 39 -8.81 -1.42 -13.47
CA VAL A 39 -8.35 -1.78 -14.83
C VAL A 39 -8.26 -3.29 -15.00
N LEU A 40 -7.72 -4.03 -14.03
CA LEU A 40 -7.53 -5.48 -14.15
C LEU A 40 -8.75 -6.29 -13.67
N GLY A 41 -9.72 -5.64 -13.03
CA GLY A 41 -10.82 -6.29 -12.34
C GLY A 41 -10.33 -7.20 -11.21
N CYS A 42 -9.22 -6.85 -10.55
CA CYS A 42 -8.67 -7.65 -9.44
C CYS A 42 -9.13 -7.06 -8.09
N PRO A 43 -9.91 -7.80 -7.28
CA PRO A 43 -10.39 -7.28 -6.00
C PRO A 43 -9.22 -7.26 -5.01
N ILE A 44 -8.58 -6.09 -4.86
CA ILE A 44 -7.38 -5.94 -4.02
C ILE A 44 -7.70 -6.27 -2.55
N GLY A 45 -6.90 -7.19 -1.98
CA GLY A 45 -7.01 -7.57 -0.58
C GLY A 45 -8.20 -8.46 -0.25
N SER A 46 -8.99 -8.87 -1.26
CA SER A 46 -10.01 -9.91 -1.09
C SER A 46 -9.34 -11.27 -1.02
N SER A 47 -9.35 -11.88 0.16
CA SER A 47 -9.17 -13.32 0.26
C SER A 47 -10.50 -13.95 -0.13
N SER A 48 -10.71 -14.25 -1.42
CA SER A 48 -11.85 -15.06 -1.82
C SER A 48 -11.74 -16.43 -1.15
N SER A 49 -12.44 -16.58 -0.01
CA SER A 49 -12.54 -17.79 0.78
C SER A 49 -13.53 -18.76 0.15
N ALA A 50 -13.39 -19.03 -1.14
CA ALA A 50 -14.13 -20.06 -1.85
C ALA A 50 -13.21 -21.26 -2.09
N GLY A 51 -12.95 -22.02 -1.01
CA GLY A 51 -12.92 -23.48 -1.12
C GLY A 51 -11.68 -24.19 -1.70
N THR A 52 -10.52 -23.56 -1.88
CA THR A 52 -9.28 -24.32 -2.13
C THR A 52 -8.26 -24.10 -1.02
N ALA A 53 -7.99 -25.18 -0.29
CA ALA A 53 -6.78 -25.31 0.51
C ALA A 53 -5.57 -24.98 -0.39
N GLU A 54 -4.58 -24.27 0.16
CA GLU A 54 -3.40 -23.67 -0.51
C GLU A 54 -3.62 -22.20 -0.91
N GLY A 55 -3.09 -21.27 -0.11
CA GLY A 55 -3.26 -19.82 -0.28
C GLY A 55 -2.54 -19.22 -1.50
N GLU A 56 -3.15 -19.30 -2.67
CA GLU A 56 -2.54 -18.87 -3.94
C GLU A 56 -3.23 -17.70 -4.69
N ASP A 57 -4.42 -17.26 -4.28
CA ASP A 57 -5.15 -16.16 -4.95
C ASP A 57 -5.26 -14.90 -4.06
N ASP A 58 -4.23 -14.63 -3.26
CA ASP A 58 -4.17 -13.41 -2.45
C ASP A 58 -3.66 -12.24 -3.31
N THR A 59 -4.54 -11.33 -3.71
CA THR A 59 -4.26 -10.08 -4.44
C THR A 59 -3.79 -8.95 -3.50
N THR A 60 -3.33 -9.29 -2.30
CA THR A 60 -2.83 -8.31 -1.34
C THR A 60 -1.60 -7.58 -1.88
N PRO A 61 -1.59 -6.24 -1.94
CA PRO A 61 -0.43 -5.49 -2.39
C PRO A 61 0.78 -5.78 -1.50
N SER A 62 1.98 -5.81 -2.09
CA SER A 62 3.21 -5.91 -1.32
C SER A 62 3.42 -4.68 -0.43
N LEU A 63 4.35 -4.81 0.53
CA LEU A 63 4.75 -3.68 1.37
C LEU A 63 5.23 -2.53 0.47
N PHE A 64 4.68 -1.34 0.69
CA PHE A 64 5.11 -0.14 -0.02
C PHE A 64 6.60 0.13 0.22
N GLN A 65 7.34 0.38 -0.87
CA GLN A 65 8.75 0.70 -0.84
C GLN A 65 8.94 2.17 -1.26
N PRO A 66 9.19 3.09 -0.31
CA PRO A 66 9.46 4.47 -0.65
C PRO A 66 10.79 4.57 -1.41
N SER A 67 10.78 5.28 -2.54
CA SER A 67 11.99 5.55 -3.33
C SER A 67 12.37 7.03 -3.36
N TYR A 68 11.49 7.91 -2.87
CA TYR A 68 11.70 9.36 -2.89
C TYR A 68 12.98 9.85 -2.21
N LEU A 69 13.45 9.17 -1.17
CA LEU A 69 14.71 9.50 -0.50
C LEU A 69 15.93 9.28 -1.39
N LYS A 70 15.87 8.23 -2.21
CA LYS A 70 16.97 7.81 -3.07
C LYS A 70 16.95 8.59 -4.37
N ASP A 71 15.74 8.76 -4.93
CA ASP A 71 15.55 9.32 -6.25
C ASP A 71 15.54 10.86 -6.24
N GLY A 72 15.31 11.49 -5.08
CA GLY A 72 15.31 12.95 -4.92
C GLY A 72 14.02 13.64 -5.36
N TYR A 73 12.98 12.88 -5.69
CA TYR A 73 11.64 13.37 -6.06
C TYR A 73 10.56 12.45 -5.49
N PRO A 74 9.30 12.90 -5.33
CA PRO A 74 8.24 12.06 -4.77
C PRO A 74 7.95 10.83 -5.63
N SER A 75 8.33 9.65 -5.14
CA SER A 75 8.28 8.37 -5.84
C SER A 75 8.10 7.18 -4.90
N GLY A 76 7.61 6.08 -5.46
CA GLY A 76 7.43 4.84 -4.71
C GLY A 76 7.28 3.61 -5.60
N LYS A 77 7.37 2.44 -4.96
CA LYS A 77 7.19 1.15 -5.60
C LYS A 77 6.28 0.24 -4.77
N PHE A 78 5.39 -0.48 -5.45
CA PHE A 78 4.68 -1.62 -4.89
C PHE A 78 4.40 -2.64 -5.99
N SER A 79 3.90 -3.81 -5.60
CA SER A 79 3.46 -4.84 -6.52
C SER A 79 2.15 -5.45 -6.06
N VAL A 80 1.33 -5.91 -6.99
CA VAL A 80 0.10 -6.63 -6.72
C VAL A 80 0.21 -8.01 -7.36
N PRO A 81 0.30 -9.08 -6.56
CA PRO A 81 0.23 -10.44 -7.08
C PRO A 81 -1.16 -10.65 -7.71
N LEU A 82 -1.17 -11.24 -8.91
CA LEU A 82 -2.40 -11.51 -9.67
C LEU A 82 -2.71 -13.01 -9.69
N GLY A 83 -2.07 -13.80 -8.83
CA GLY A 83 -2.25 -15.24 -8.73
C GLY A 83 -1.36 -16.03 -9.69
N LYS A 84 -1.93 -17.09 -10.27
CA LYS A 84 -1.21 -18.03 -11.16
C LYS A 84 -0.84 -17.39 -12.50
N LYS A 85 -0.16 -18.14 -13.36
CA LYS A 85 0.47 -17.67 -14.60
C LYS A 85 -0.43 -16.80 -15.50
N LEU A 86 -1.74 -17.05 -15.52
CA LEU A 86 -2.69 -16.34 -16.37
C LEU A 86 -3.44 -15.20 -15.65
N GLY A 87 -3.15 -14.95 -14.36
CA GLY A 87 -3.84 -13.91 -13.60
C GLY A 87 -5.15 -14.41 -12.98
N SER A 88 -5.14 -15.51 -12.22
CA SER A 88 -6.35 -16.06 -11.57
C SER A 88 -7.05 -15.08 -10.62
N GLY A 89 -6.35 -14.04 -10.17
CA GLY A 89 -6.90 -12.95 -9.36
C GLY A 89 -7.44 -11.76 -10.15
N CYS A 90 -7.43 -11.81 -11.49
CA CYS A 90 -7.96 -10.76 -12.38
C CYS A 90 -9.21 -11.25 -13.11
N GLN A 91 -10.08 -10.33 -13.51
CA GLN A 91 -11.18 -10.62 -14.44
C GLN A 91 -10.72 -10.60 -15.90
N LEU A 92 -9.69 -9.81 -16.21
CA LEU A 92 -9.14 -9.71 -17.55
C LEU A 92 -8.01 -10.71 -17.77
N ASP A 93 -7.99 -11.29 -18.97
CA ASP A 93 -6.85 -12.04 -19.47
C ASP A 93 -5.64 -11.11 -19.63
N LEU A 94 -4.50 -11.51 -19.08
CA LEU A 94 -3.29 -10.72 -19.17
C LEU A 94 -2.63 -10.84 -20.55
N PRO A 95 -2.20 -9.72 -21.17
CA PRO A 95 -1.53 -9.75 -22.46
C PRO A 95 -0.19 -10.50 -22.39
N GLU A 96 0.08 -11.30 -23.42
CA GLU A 96 1.30 -12.11 -23.51
C GLU A 96 2.49 -11.34 -24.12
N ASP A 97 2.21 -10.35 -24.98
CA ASP A 97 3.19 -9.50 -25.64
C ASP A 97 3.48 -8.20 -24.86
N ASP A 98 4.62 -7.58 -25.16
CA ASP A 98 5.08 -6.39 -24.44
C ASP A 98 4.25 -5.14 -24.76
N ALA A 99 3.72 -5.01 -25.98
CA ALA A 99 2.89 -3.87 -26.35
C ALA A 99 1.55 -3.87 -25.59
N GLY A 100 0.87 -5.02 -25.53
CA GLY A 100 -0.36 -5.15 -24.74
C GLY A 100 -0.12 -4.91 -23.24
N ARG A 101 1.03 -5.34 -22.70
CA ARG A 101 1.39 -5.05 -21.30
C ARG A 101 1.58 -3.56 -21.05
N ASP A 102 2.23 -2.86 -21.97
CA ASP A 102 2.41 -1.41 -21.89
C ASP A 102 1.06 -0.69 -21.99
N GLU A 103 0.13 -1.13 -22.85
CA GLU A 103 -1.23 -0.58 -22.93
C GLU A 103 -2.00 -0.72 -21.62
N VAL A 104 -1.90 -1.86 -20.94
CA VAL A 104 -2.52 -2.07 -19.62
C VAL A 104 -1.92 -1.11 -18.59
N LEU A 105 -0.60 -0.97 -18.59
CA LEU A 105 0.07 -0.06 -17.68
C LEU A 105 -0.28 1.41 -17.97
N ASP A 106 -0.50 1.77 -19.23
CA ASP A 106 -0.95 3.11 -19.63
C ASP A 106 -2.41 3.35 -19.24
N ALA A 107 -3.25 2.32 -19.30
CA ALA A 107 -4.62 2.37 -18.78
C ALA A 107 -4.63 2.60 -17.26
N ILE A 108 -3.74 1.94 -16.50
CA ILE A 108 -3.58 2.16 -15.05
C ILE A 108 -3.13 3.61 -14.77
N GLU A 109 -2.11 4.11 -15.48
CA GLU A 109 -1.65 5.50 -15.33
C GLU A 109 -2.78 6.49 -15.64
N ARG A 110 -3.51 6.26 -16.73
CA ARG A 110 -4.64 7.11 -17.15
C ARG A 110 -5.77 7.07 -16.13
N ALA A 111 -6.14 5.90 -15.61
CA ALA A 111 -7.18 5.76 -14.60
C ALA A 111 -6.81 6.48 -13.30
N ALA A 112 -5.57 6.36 -12.83
CA ALA A 112 -5.11 7.06 -11.63
C ALA A 112 -5.12 8.59 -11.80
N ASN A 113 -4.66 9.09 -12.96
CA ASN A 113 -4.71 10.53 -13.25
C ASN A 113 -6.14 11.04 -13.47
N ARG A 114 -7.04 10.21 -13.98
CA ARG A 114 -8.47 10.55 -14.08
C ARG A 114 -9.08 10.75 -12.69
N LEU A 115 -8.82 9.85 -11.74
CA LEU A 115 -9.28 10.00 -10.35
C LEU A 115 -8.73 11.28 -9.69
N ARG A 116 -7.48 11.64 -10.01
CA ARG A 116 -6.87 12.91 -9.61
C ARG A 116 -7.61 14.11 -10.21
N GLU A 117 -7.90 14.08 -11.50
CA GLU A 117 -8.57 15.16 -12.25
C GLU A 117 -10.05 15.32 -11.89
N GLU A 118 -10.72 14.23 -11.54
CA GLU A 118 -12.08 14.21 -10.99
C GLU A 118 -12.14 14.71 -9.54
N ASP A 119 -10.99 15.01 -8.92
CA ASP A 119 -10.86 15.50 -7.56
C ASP A 119 -11.61 14.62 -6.56
N ALA A 120 -11.40 13.30 -6.64
CA ALA A 120 -12.08 12.33 -5.81
C ALA A 120 -11.84 12.58 -4.31
N GLU A 121 -12.93 12.66 -3.53
CA GLU A 121 -12.90 12.84 -2.07
C GLU A 121 -12.16 11.68 -1.39
N ILE A 122 -11.28 12.01 -0.44
CA ILE A 122 -10.54 11.04 0.36
C ILE A 122 -10.96 11.18 1.82
N ARG A 123 -11.65 10.16 2.32
CA ARG A 123 -12.07 10.11 3.72
C ARG A 123 -10.99 9.43 4.55
N VAL A 124 -10.57 10.10 5.62
CA VAL A 124 -9.53 9.60 6.53
C VAL A 124 -10.10 9.56 7.95
N TRP A 125 -9.92 8.44 8.64
CA TRP A 125 -10.29 8.32 10.05
C TRP A 125 -9.33 7.39 10.77
N THR A 126 -9.35 7.48 12.10
CA THR A 126 -8.58 6.63 12.98
C THR A 126 -9.50 5.66 13.71
N MET A 127 -9.11 4.40 13.79
CA MET A 127 -9.78 3.39 14.62
C MET A 127 -8.95 3.08 15.86
N GLY A 128 -9.64 2.68 16.94
CA GLY A 128 -9.03 2.41 18.23
C GLY A 128 -8.01 1.28 18.15
N SER A 129 -8.26 0.28 17.30
CA SER A 129 -7.30 -0.78 17.05
C SER A 129 -7.38 -1.38 15.65
N LYS A 130 -6.30 -2.07 15.28
CA LYS A 130 -6.23 -2.85 14.05
C LYS A 130 -7.22 -4.01 14.07
N GLU A 131 -7.41 -4.65 15.21
CA GLU A 131 -8.34 -5.76 15.42
C GLU A 131 -9.80 -5.33 15.18
N GLU A 132 -10.15 -4.14 15.65
CA GLU A 132 -11.45 -3.51 15.38
C GLU A 132 -11.64 -3.27 13.87
N ALA A 133 -10.64 -2.68 13.21
CA ALA A 133 -10.66 -2.44 11.77
C ALA A 133 -10.80 -3.74 10.95
N VAL A 134 -10.08 -4.80 11.34
CA VAL A 134 -10.18 -6.12 10.68
C VAL A 134 -11.55 -6.75 10.89
N THR A 135 -12.15 -6.58 12.06
CA THR A 135 -13.50 -7.07 12.34
C THR A 135 -14.53 -6.34 11.48
N LYS A 136 -14.37 -5.02 11.30
CA LYS A 136 -15.33 -4.19 10.57
C LYS A 136 -15.18 -4.30 9.05
N TYR A 137 -13.95 -4.32 8.54
CA TYR A 137 -13.66 -4.19 7.11
C TYR A 137 -12.90 -5.39 6.51
N GLY A 138 -12.64 -6.44 7.29
CA GLY A 138 -11.81 -7.57 6.85
C GLY A 138 -10.33 -7.21 6.74
N GLU A 139 -9.55 -8.01 6.02
CA GLU A 139 -8.10 -7.78 5.87
C GLU A 139 -7.72 -7.04 4.57
N CYS A 140 -8.70 -6.50 3.83
CA CYS A 140 -8.47 -5.93 2.49
C CYS A 140 -7.64 -4.63 2.52
N PHE A 141 -7.71 -3.88 3.61
CA PHE A 141 -6.99 -2.63 3.79
C PHE A 141 -5.51 -2.82 4.16
N LEU A 142 -5.10 -4.05 4.47
CA LEU A 142 -3.74 -4.38 4.90
C LEU A 142 -2.86 -4.75 3.71
N ASP A 143 -1.62 -4.27 3.71
CA ASP A 143 -0.61 -4.75 2.77
C ASP A 143 0.13 -6.01 3.27
N GLY A 144 0.94 -6.61 2.39
CA GLY A 144 1.68 -7.83 2.66
C GLY A 144 2.71 -7.69 3.80
N GLY A 145 3.23 -6.49 4.06
CA GLY A 145 4.08 -6.22 5.21
C GLY A 145 3.29 -6.24 6.52
N GLN A 146 2.14 -5.56 6.53
CA GLN A 146 1.24 -5.46 7.67
C GLN A 146 0.57 -6.80 8.02
N LYS A 147 0.29 -7.67 7.03
CA LYS A 147 -0.17 -9.05 7.27
C LYS A 147 0.93 -9.93 7.84
N LYS A 148 2.19 -9.80 7.39
CA LYS A 148 3.33 -10.57 7.91
C LYS A 148 3.69 -10.20 9.36
N ALA A 149 3.56 -8.93 9.73
CA ALA A 149 3.77 -8.49 11.12
C ALA A 149 2.82 -9.21 12.11
N LYS A 150 1.55 -9.41 11.73
CA LYS A 150 0.55 -10.18 12.50
C LYS A 150 0.98 -11.63 12.73
N LYS A 151 1.46 -12.30 11.68
CA LYS A 151 1.95 -13.70 11.76
C LYS A 151 3.15 -13.85 12.71
N LYS A 152 4.08 -12.88 12.72
CA LYS A 152 5.23 -12.90 13.64
C LYS A 152 4.83 -12.67 15.10
N LYS A 153 3.93 -11.71 15.38
CA LYS A 153 3.39 -11.49 16.74
C LYS A 153 2.66 -12.73 17.27
N LYS A 154 1.87 -13.41 16.43
CA LYS A 154 1.15 -14.65 16.79
C LYS A 154 2.08 -15.84 17.09
N LYS A 155 3.16 -16.01 16.31
CA LYS A 155 4.16 -17.08 16.55
C LYS A 155 5.04 -16.85 17.79
N LYS A 156 5.19 -15.61 18.25
CA LYS A 156 5.99 -15.26 19.44
C LYS A 156 5.24 -15.41 20.78
N LYS A 157 3.96 -15.83 20.79
CA LYS A 157 3.25 -16.20 22.02
C LYS A 157 3.22 -17.73 22.21
N PRO A 158 4.27 -18.38 22.72
CA PRO A 158 4.09 -19.53 23.60
C PRO A 158 3.79 -19.01 25.01
N LYS A 159 2.62 -19.36 25.56
CA LYS A 159 2.29 -19.15 26.96
C LYS A 159 3.36 -19.84 27.82
N LYS A 160 4.22 -19.06 28.48
CA LYS A 160 4.79 -19.47 29.75
C LYS A 160 3.83 -18.98 30.82
N GLU A 161 3.25 -19.91 31.56
CA GLU A 161 2.51 -19.61 32.78
C GLU A 161 3.51 -19.11 33.82
N GLY A 162 3.35 -17.87 34.29
CA GLY A 162 4.05 -17.38 35.48
C GLY A 162 5.02 -16.21 35.31
N GLU A 163 4.83 -15.30 34.35
CA GLU A 163 5.52 -13.99 34.37
C GLU A 163 4.51 -12.85 34.30
N GLU A 164 4.85 -11.80 35.06
CA GLU A 164 4.07 -10.63 35.47
C GLU A 164 3.20 -10.02 34.36
N GLU A 165 2.08 -9.40 34.79
CA GLU A 165 1.21 -8.55 33.98
C GLU A 165 2.02 -7.46 33.25
N GLU A 166 2.55 -7.82 32.08
CA GLU A 166 2.97 -6.88 31.06
C GLU A 166 1.69 -6.12 30.65
N LYS A 167 1.64 -4.81 30.93
CA LYS A 167 0.54 -3.93 30.55
C LYS A 167 0.03 -4.32 29.16
N PRO A 168 -1.30 -4.45 28.94
CA PRO A 168 -1.82 -4.83 27.64
C PRO A 168 -1.15 -3.94 26.60
N PRO A 169 -0.57 -4.51 25.52
CA PRO A 169 0.08 -3.72 24.50
C PRO A 169 -0.93 -2.65 24.08
N GLN A 170 -0.60 -1.38 24.31
CA GLN A 170 -1.47 -0.28 23.87
C GLN A 170 -1.84 -0.57 22.43
N GLU A 171 -3.13 -0.80 22.18
CA GLU A 171 -3.60 -1.10 20.84
C GLU A 171 -3.26 0.13 20.00
N GLU A 172 -2.27 -0.03 19.12
CA GLU A 172 -1.82 1.05 18.25
C GLU A 172 -3.00 1.41 17.35
N SER A 173 -3.53 2.61 17.56
CA SER A 173 -4.58 3.18 16.73
C SER A 173 -4.15 3.14 15.27
N ILE A 174 -5.06 2.76 14.38
CA ILE A 174 -4.77 2.63 12.94
C ILE A 174 -5.48 3.73 12.16
N THR A 175 -4.77 4.35 11.23
CA THR A 175 -5.37 5.31 10.29
C THR A 175 -5.78 4.58 9.02
N LEU A 176 -7.02 4.79 8.61
CA LEU A 176 -7.58 4.28 7.37
C LEU A 176 -7.88 5.44 6.44
N ALA A 177 -7.67 5.22 5.15
CA ALA A 177 -8.03 6.13 4.08
C ALA A 177 -8.91 5.41 3.06
N TYR A 178 -9.94 6.10 2.59
CA TYR A 178 -10.96 5.54 1.73
C TYR A 178 -11.35 6.50 0.62
N ILE A 179 -11.56 5.94 -0.56
CA ILE A 179 -12.13 6.60 -1.72
C ILE A 179 -13.29 5.72 -2.17
N ASP A 180 -14.47 6.30 -2.25
CA ASP A 180 -15.71 5.58 -2.52
C ASP A 180 -15.65 4.80 -3.84
N GLY A 181 -16.05 3.53 -3.80
CA GLY A 181 -15.97 2.60 -4.93
C GLY A 181 -14.56 2.29 -5.46
N VAL A 182 -13.49 2.83 -4.86
CA VAL A 182 -12.13 2.79 -5.42
C VAL A 182 -11.17 2.00 -4.52
N VAL A 183 -11.00 2.40 -3.26
CA VAL A 183 -10.00 1.76 -2.37
C VAL A 183 -10.29 2.02 -0.90
N LEU A 184 -10.00 1.03 -0.05
CA LEU A 184 -9.80 1.16 1.39
C LEU A 184 -8.40 0.67 1.74
N ALA A 185 -7.58 1.48 2.43
CA ALA A 185 -6.23 1.08 2.79
C ALA A 185 -5.72 1.76 4.08
N CYS A 186 -4.69 1.18 4.69
CA CYS A 186 -3.83 1.85 5.65
C CYS A 186 -2.69 2.56 4.90
N PRO A 187 -2.69 3.89 4.77
CA PRO A 187 -1.65 4.59 4.02
C PRO A 187 -0.29 4.54 4.75
N PRO A 188 0.84 4.63 4.02
CA PRO A 188 2.18 4.62 4.61
C PRO A 188 2.59 5.95 5.27
N GLY A 189 1.72 6.96 5.20
CA GLY A 189 1.94 8.30 5.71
C GLY A 189 0.64 9.12 5.64
N PRO A 190 0.71 10.44 5.89
CA PRO A 190 -0.42 11.34 5.66
C PRO A 190 -0.87 11.29 4.21
N VAL A 191 -2.15 11.58 3.95
CA VAL A 191 -2.76 11.64 2.62
C VAL A 191 -3.47 12.98 2.45
N TYR A 192 -3.78 13.40 1.23
CA TYR A 192 -4.62 14.56 0.96
C TYR A 192 -6.09 14.28 1.28
N SER A 193 -6.89 15.33 1.47
CA SER A 193 -8.35 15.20 1.67
C SER A 193 -9.10 15.05 0.34
N SER A 194 -8.43 15.40 -0.76
CA SER A 194 -8.92 15.16 -2.10
C SER A 194 -7.80 14.79 -3.07
N ALA A 195 -8.12 13.97 -4.06
CA ALA A 195 -7.17 13.49 -5.05
C ALA A 195 -6.56 14.61 -5.90
N GLY A 196 -7.31 15.68 -6.18
CA GLY A 196 -6.84 16.83 -6.98
C GLY A 196 -5.81 17.71 -6.28
N GLN A 197 -5.61 17.53 -4.97
CA GLN A 197 -4.55 18.21 -4.22
C GLN A 197 -3.15 17.67 -4.51
N ILE A 198 -3.03 16.53 -5.22
CA ILE A 198 -1.73 16.05 -5.69
C ILE A 198 -1.13 17.14 -6.60
N PRO A 199 0.05 17.69 -6.27
CA PRO A 199 0.63 18.86 -6.95
C PRO A 199 1.13 18.59 -8.37
N GLY A 200 0.95 17.38 -8.89
CA GLY A 200 1.55 16.93 -10.13
C GLY A 200 0.84 15.73 -10.75
N LYS A 201 1.30 15.32 -11.92
CA LYS A 201 0.80 14.11 -12.61
C LYS A 201 1.48 12.87 -12.05
N ILE A 202 0.71 11.79 -11.91
CA ILE A 202 1.25 10.48 -11.54
C ILE A 202 1.82 9.86 -12.80
N LYS A 203 3.12 9.55 -12.81
CA LYS A 203 3.79 8.88 -13.92
C LYS A 203 4.35 7.55 -13.51
N LEU A 204 4.08 6.53 -14.30
CA LEU A 204 4.68 5.22 -14.13
C LEU A 204 6.02 5.17 -14.85
N GLU A 205 7.04 4.72 -14.14
CA GLU A 205 8.37 4.55 -14.73
C GLU A 205 8.41 3.26 -15.54
N ARG A 206 8.84 3.34 -16.81
CA ARG A 206 8.86 2.24 -17.80
C ARG A 206 10.28 1.79 -18.10
N GLY A 207 10.45 0.49 -18.40
CA GLY A 207 11.71 -0.14 -18.81
C GLY A 207 12.40 -0.95 -17.70
N GLY A 208 13.22 -1.95 -18.05
CA GLY A 208 14.02 -2.73 -17.09
C GLY A 208 13.25 -3.27 -15.87
N GLN A 209 13.81 -3.11 -14.65
CA GLN A 209 13.18 -3.50 -13.36
C GLN A 209 12.18 -2.44 -12.80
N LEU A 210 11.62 -1.58 -13.66
CA LEU A 210 10.65 -0.54 -13.31
C LEU A 210 9.22 -1.11 -13.29
N SER A 211 8.21 -0.33 -13.67
CA SER A 211 6.84 -0.85 -13.75
C SER A 211 6.76 -1.95 -14.80
N ALA A 212 6.13 -3.06 -14.44
CA ALA A 212 6.05 -4.24 -15.30
C ALA A 212 4.79 -5.05 -14.99
N LEU A 213 4.17 -5.57 -16.05
CA LEU A 213 3.16 -6.61 -15.94
C LEU A 213 3.80 -7.94 -16.31
N THR A 214 3.80 -8.89 -15.39
CA THR A 214 4.32 -10.24 -15.61
C THR A 214 3.16 -11.22 -15.62
N GLY A 215 3.17 -12.14 -16.59
CA GLY A 215 2.10 -13.11 -16.81
C GLY A 215 2.32 -13.93 -18.10
N GLY A 216 1.44 -14.89 -18.35
CA GLY A 216 1.48 -15.78 -19.52
C GLY A 216 2.17 -17.12 -19.28
N LYS A 217 2.14 -17.99 -20.29
CA LYS A 217 2.55 -19.42 -20.19
C LYS A 217 3.97 -19.65 -19.63
N LYS A 218 4.88 -18.72 -19.90
CA LYS A 218 6.29 -18.78 -19.48
C LYS A 218 6.54 -18.25 -18.06
N ALA A 219 5.63 -17.45 -17.51
CA ALA A 219 5.75 -16.92 -16.15
C ALA A 219 5.48 -18.02 -15.12
N ARG A 220 6.01 -17.88 -13.90
CA ARG A 220 5.64 -18.78 -12.77
C ARG A 220 4.40 -18.27 -12.04
N LYS A 221 4.24 -16.95 -11.97
CA LYS A 221 3.14 -16.23 -11.32
C LYS A 221 2.83 -14.98 -12.15
N ALA A 222 1.61 -14.49 -12.03
CA ALA A 222 1.26 -13.18 -12.55
C ALA A 222 1.40 -12.12 -11.46
N ASP A 223 1.94 -10.97 -11.80
CA ASP A 223 2.14 -9.84 -10.90
C ASP A 223 2.20 -8.54 -11.70
N VAL A 224 1.56 -7.49 -11.18
CA VAL A 224 1.76 -6.13 -11.67
C VAL A 224 2.63 -5.38 -10.67
N THR A 225 3.81 -4.98 -11.11
CA THR A 225 4.73 -4.14 -10.37
C THR A 225 4.56 -2.70 -10.84
N ILE A 226 4.32 -1.78 -9.91
CA ILE A 226 4.12 -0.36 -10.17
C ILE A 226 5.26 0.40 -9.49
N LYS A 227 6.08 1.08 -10.30
CA LYS A 227 7.05 2.08 -9.83
C LYS A 227 6.63 3.43 -10.42
N PHE A 228 6.39 4.41 -9.56
CA PHE A 228 5.82 5.68 -9.98
C PHE A 228 6.58 6.87 -9.41
N LYS A 229 6.41 8.01 -10.06
CA LYS A 229 6.81 9.35 -9.60
C LYS A 229 5.65 10.32 -9.72
N VAL A 230 5.67 11.37 -8.92
CA VAL A 230 4.78 12.53 -9.07
C VAL A 230 5.57 13.63 -9.77
N GLU A 231 5.20 13.93 -11.02
CA GLU A 231 5.79 15.03 -11.78
C GLU A 231 5.11 16.33 -11.38
N MET A 232 5.79 17.10 -10.53
CA MET A 232 5.31 18.40 -10.03
C MET A 232 4.96 19.34 -11.18
N GLU A 233 3.78 19.94 -11.13
CA GLU A 233 3.44 21.06 -12.02
C GLU A 233 4.18 22.32 -11.54
N GLU A 234 4.66 23.14 -12.49
CA GLU A 234 5.38 24.36 -12.16
C GLU A 234 4.55 25.26 -11.23
N GLY A 235 5.15 25.68 -10.12
CA GLY A 235 4.53 26.58 -9.14
C GLY A 235 3.65 25.90 -8.08
N LYS A 236 3.49 24.57 -8.09
CA LYS A 236 2.81 23.83 -7.01
C LYS A 236 3.81 23.26 -6.01
N SER A 237 3.49 23.35 -4.72
CA SER A 237 4.24 22.73 -3.62
C SER A 237 3.45 21.58 -3.00
N GLU A 238 4.09 20.77 -2.15
CA GLU A 238 3.34 19.85 -1.26
C GLU A 238 2.27 20.64 -0.50
N GLY A 239 1.03 20.17 -0.59
CA GLY A 239 -0.09 20.74 0.13
C GLY A 239 -0.19 20.20 1.56
N GLU A 240 -1.20 20.67 2.27
CA GLU A 240 -1.53 20.16 3.60
C GLU A 240 -2.24 18.81 3.53
N ALA A 241 -1.91 17.91 4.44
CA ALA A 241 -2.54 16.60 4.54
C ALA A 241 -3.93 16.66 5.16
N ALA A 242 -4.80 15.72 4.81
CA ALA A 242 -6.04 15.44 5.52
C ALA A 242 -5.77 15.11 6.99
N ALA A 243 -6.54 15.77 7.85
CA ALA A 243 -6.68 15.35 9.23
C ALA A 243 -7.62 14.13 9.31
N PRO A 244 -7.34 13.16 10.21
CA PRO A 244 -8.30 12.10 10.49
C PRO A 244 -9.58 12.71 11.09
N GLY A 245 -10.72 12.51 10.41
CA GLY A 245 -12.05 12.84 10.92
C GLY A 245 -12.48 11.85 11.98
N GLY A 246 -13.07 12.33 13.07
CA GLY A 246 -13.46 11.53 14.25
C GLY A 246 -14.76 10.73 14.10
N GLU A 247 -15.41 10.72 12.94
CA GLU A 247 -16.69 10.04 12.75
C GLU A 247 -16.53 8.73 11.97
N GLY A 248 -16.98 7.63 12.58
CA GLY A 248 -16.97 6.32 11.97
C GLY A 248 -17.86 6.29 10.74
N VAL A 249 -17.26 6.24 9.56
CA VAL A 249 -17.98 6.09 8.30
C VAL A 249 -18.78 4.78 8.34
N GLU A 250 -20.11 4.87 8.19
CA GLU A 250 -20.95 3.73 7.82
C GLU A 250 -20.64 3.40 6.36
N MET A 251 -19.88 2.32 6.15
CA MET A 251 -19.77 1.71 4.82
C MET A 251 -20.94 0.76 4.64
N SER A 252 -21.72 0.96 3.58
CA SER A 252 -22.54 -0.10 3.00
C SER A 252 -21.63 -1.31 2.77
N LYS A 253 -22.04 -2.51 3.21
CA LYS A 253 -21.26 -3.75 3.02
C LYS A 253 -20.75 -3.84 1.58
N VAL A 254 -19.43 -3.90 1.42
CA VAL A 254 -18.73 -4.28 0.18
C VAL A 254 -18.97 -5.75 -0.10
#